data_AF-A0A816E0L8-F1
#
_entry.id   AF-A0A816E0L8-F1
#
_cell.length_a   1.000
_cell.length_b   1.000
_cell.length_c   1.000
_cell.angle_alpha   90.00
_cell.angle_beta   90.00
_cell.angle_gamma   90.00
#
_symmetry.space_group_name_H-M   'P 1'
#
loop_
_entity.id
_entity.type
_entity.pdbx_description
1 polymer ?
#
loop_
_entity_poly.entity_id
_entity_poly.type
_entity_poly.pdbx_seq_one_letter_code
_entity_poly.pdbx_strand_id
1 'polypeptide(L)'
;MATENIKGEQQKRLEARKTYIEQHIKPLPDFASQSDANILAYCKELQQQLQQHEETRYDFEIKIRKQDYDINELTIKINDIKGKFVKPSLKKVSKTEQ
;
A
#
# COMPACT_ATOMS: atom_id res chain seq x y z
N MET A 1 -0.73 -20.31 -13.17
CA MET A 1 -0.60 -20.61 -11.72
C MET A 1 -0.03 -19.45 -10.91
N ALA A 2 1.27 -19.13 -10.92
CA ALA A 2 1.81 -18.03 -10.09
C ALA A 2 1.27 -16.64 -10.48
N THR A 3 1.18 -16.35 -11.78
CA THR A 3 0.67 -15.08 -12.32
C THR A 3 -0.84 -14.91 -12.14
N GLU A 4 -1.63 -15.99 -12.26
CA GLU A 4 -3.06 -15.99 -11.94
C GLU A 4 -3.32 -15.75 -10.45
N ASN A 5 -2.55 -16.38 -9.56
CA ASN A 5 -2.69 -16.15 -8.12
C ASN A 5 -2.39 -14.70 -7.74
N ILE A 6 -1.36 -14.09 -8.32
CA ILE A 6 -1.03 -12.66 -8.10
C ILE A 6 -2.18 -11.75 -8.56
N LYS A 7 -2.74 -12.01 -9.75
CA LYS A 7 -3.89 -11.23 -10.26
C LYS A 7 -5.12 -11.39 -9.38
N GLY A 8 -5.41 -12.61 -8.93
CA GLY A 8 -6.52 -12.90 -8.03
C GLY A 8 -6.37 -12.21 -6.67
N GLU A 9 -5.16 -12.19 -6.10
CA GLU A 9 -4.89 -11.50 -4.84
C GLU A 9 -5.00 -9.98 -4.96
N GLN A 10 -4.49 -9.40 -6.05
CA GLN A 10 -4.66 -7.98 -6.35
C GLN A 10 -6.14 -7.59 -6.44
N GLN A 11 -6.95 -8.40 -7.13
CA GLN A 11 -8.38 -8.15 -7.25
C GLN A 11 -9.07 -8.19 -5.88
N LYS A 12 -8.78 -9.20 -5.05
CA LYS A 12 -9.32 -9.29 -3.67
C LYS A 12 -8.92 -8.09 -2.82
N ARG A 13 -7.68 -7.61 -2.95
CA ARG A 13 -7.19 -6.43 -2.22
C ARG A 13 -7.91 -5.15 -2.67
N LEU A 14 -8.17 -5.00 -3.96
CA LEU A 14 -8.93 -3.86 -4.50
C LEU A 14 -10.39 -3.88 -4.03
N GLU A 15 -11.02 -5.06 -4.03
CA GLU A 15 -12.39 -5.25 -3.53
C GLU A 15 -12.48 -4.96 -2.04
N ALA A 16 -11.56 -5.51 -1.23
CA ALA A 16 -11.50 -5.23 0.21
C ALA A 16 -11.31 -3.73 0.48
N ARG A 17 -10.47 -3.03 -0.30
CA ARG A 17 -10.31 -1.58 -0.21
C ARG A 17 -11.61 -0.86 -0.52
N LYS A 18 -12.34 -1.27 -1.57
CA LYS A 18 -13.62 -0.67 -1.95
C LYS A 18 -14.66 -0.85 -0.84
N THR A 19 -14.81 -2.07 -0.33
CA THR A 19 -15.73 -2.36 0.79
C THR A 19 -15.38 -1.58 2.05
N TYR A 20 -14.09 -1.46 2.38
CA TYR A 20 -13.65 -0.65 3.51
C TYR A 20 -14.03 0.82 3.35
N ILE A 21 -13.81 1.40 2.18
CA ILE A 21 -14.17 2.80 1.89
C ILE A 21 -15.69 3.00 2.02
N GLU A 22 -16.49 2.11 1.44
CA GLU A 22 -17.96 2.18 1.49
C GLU A 22 -18.50 2.08 2.92
N GLN A 23 -17.85 1.32 3.80
CA GLN A 23 -18.27 1.18 5.21
C GLN A 23 -17.92 2.40 6.06
N HIS A 24 -16.83 3.11 5.74
CA HIS A 24 -16.28 4.17 6.59
C HIS A 24 -16.65 5.57 6.11
N ILE A 25 -16.86 5.76 4.81
CA ILE A 25 -17.22 7.06 4.23
C ILE A 25 -18.73 7.12 4.07
N LYS A 26 -19.38 7.87 4.96
CA LYS A 26 -20.82 8.17 4.83
C LYS A 26 -21.04 9.10 3.63
N PRO A 27 -22.11 8.90 2.84
CA PRO A 27 -22.49 9.86 1.82
C PRO A 27 -22.80 11.22 2.46
N LEU A 28 -22.50 12.29 1.74
CA LEU A 28 -22.81 13.63 2.20
C LEU A 28 -24.33 13.79 2.40
N PRO A 29 -24.78 14.44 3.48
CA PRO A 29 -26.18 14.72 3.69
C PRO A 29 -26.68 15.70 2.61
N ASP A 30 -27.99 15.70 2.37
CA ASP A 30 -28.61 16.74 1.57
C ASP A 30 -28.58 18.07 2.34
N PHE A 31 -27.82 19.03 1.82
CA PHE A 31 -27.67 20.34 2.44
C PHE A 31 -28.82 21.30 2.10
N ALA A 32 -29.60 21.03 1.06
CA ALA A 32 -30.69 21.92 0.63
C ALA A 32 -31.87 21.93 1.62
N SER A 33 -32.04 20.85 2.39
CA SER A 33 -33.09 20.69 3.39
C SER A 33 -32.65 21.01 4.83
N GLN A 34 -31.39 21.41 5.02
CA GLN A 34 -30.79 21.66 6.34
C GLN A 34 -30.80 23.16 6.71
N SER A 35 -30.79 23.45 8.01
CA SER A 35 -30.59 24.82 8.50
C SER A 35 -29.12 25.24 8.44
N ASP A 36 -28.86 26.54 8.31
CA ASP A 36 -27.50 27.10 8.30
C ASP A 36 -26.67 26.67 9.53
N ALA A 37 -27.31 26.57 10.70
CA ALA A 37 -26.66 26.13 11.93
C ALA A 37 -26.18 24.66 11.84
N ASN A 38 -26.99 23.78 11.26
CA ASN A 38 -26.64 22.37 11.08
C ASN A 38 -25.53 22.20 10.04
N ILE A 39 -25.56 22.98 8.95
CA ILE A 39 -24.51 22.97 7.93
C ILE A 39 -23.18 23.39 8.55
N LEU A 40 -23.17 24.46 9.36
CA LEU A 40 -21.98 24.94 10.03
C LEU A 40 -21.43 23.94 11.06
N ALA A 41 -22.30 23.24 11.78
CA ALA A 41 -21.89 22.15 12.68
C ALA A 41 -21.25 20.99 11.91
N TYR A 42 -21.83 20.60 10.78
CA TYR A 42 -21.31 19.53 9.94
C TYR A 42 -19.95 19.88 9.32
N CYS A 43 -19.75 21.13 8.86
CA CYS A 43 -18.45 21.59 8.38
C CYS A 43 -17.36 21.50 9.47
N LYS A 44 -17.69 21.81 10.72
CA LYS A 44 -16.75 21.67 11.85
C LYS A 44 -16.41 20.21 12.14
N GLU A 45 -17.41 19.32 12.09
CA GLU A 45 -17.18 17.88 12.24
C GLU A 45 -16.25 17.33 11.15
N LEU A 46 -16.50 17.67 9.88
CA LEU A 46 -15.65 17.27 8.76
C LEU A 46 -14.22 17.80 8.92
N GLN A 47 -14.05 19.05 9.36
CA GLN A 47 -12.73 19.62 9.59
C GLN A 47 -11.96 18.87 10.68
N GLN A 48 -12.64 18.48 11.75
CA GLN A 48 -12.04 17.69 12.83
C GLN A 48 -11.64 16.29 12.36
N GLN A 49 -12.50 15.62 11.58
CA GLN A 49 -12.20 14.32 10.99
C GLN A 49 -11.01 14.39 10.03
N LEU A 50 -10.98 15.42 9.18
CA LEU A 50 -9.86 15.65 8.25
C LEU A 50 -8.53 15.77 9.01
N GLN A 51 -8.50 16.58 10.07
CA GLN A 51 -7.29 16.74 10.89
C GLN A 51 -6.80 15.40 11.46
N GLN A 52 -7.70 14.59 12.03
CA GLN A 52 -7.35 13.27 12.57
C GLN A 52 -6.85 12.30 11.49
N HIS A 53 -7.48 12.32 10.32
CA HIS A 53 -7.09 11.49 9.19
C HIS A 53 -5.73 11.91 8.62
N GLU A 54 -5.44 13.21 8.58
CA GLU A 54 -4.14 13.72 8.14
C GLU A 54 -3.01 13.29 9.07
N GLU A 55 -3.21 13.41 10.39
CA GLU A 55 -2.26 12.92 11.40
C GLU A 55 -2.01 11.41 11.23
N THR A 56 -3.08 10.63 11.14
CA THR A 56 -2.98 9.17 10.94
C THR A 56 -2.26 8.83 9.63
N ARG A 57 -2.55 9.54 8.54
CA ARG A 57 -1.90 9.36 7.24
C ARG A 57 -0.40 9.64 7.34
N TYR A 58 -0.04 10.72 8.01
CA TYR A 58 1.36 11.11 8.22
C TYR A 58 2.12 10.03 9.00
N ASP A 59 1.55 9.53 10.10
CA ASP A 59 2.15 8.45 10.89
C ASP A 59 2.41 7.19 10.06
N PHE A 60 1.45 6.79 9.23
CA PHE A 60 1.62 5.66 8.32
C PHE A 60 2.70 5.93 7.27
N GLU A 61 2.76 7.14 6.70
CA GLU A 61 3.78 7.51 5.72
C GLU A 61 5.19 7.41 6.31
N ILE A 62 5.39 7.88 7.54
CA ILE A 62 6.68 7.77 8.24
C ILE A 62 7.03 6.31 8.53
N LYS A 63 6.06 5.50 8.99
CA LYS A 63 6.27 4.07 9.24
C LYS A 63 6.67 3.33 7.96
N ILE A 64 5.97 3.57 6.86
CA ILE A 64 6.26 2.96 5.54
C ILE A 64 7.66 3.39 5.08
N ARG A 65 7.99 4.68 5.14
CA ARG A 65 9.31 5.19 4.74
C ARG A 65 10.44 4.52 5.54
N LYS A 66 10.24 4.32 6.84
CA LYS A 66 11.21 3.60 7.68
C LYS A 66 11.33 2.13 7.27
N GLN A 67 10.21 1.46 7.02
CA GLN A 67 10.20 0.08 6.55
C GLN A 67 10.91 -0.08 5.21
N ASP A 68 10.69 0.84 4.27
CA ASP A 68 11.38 0.85 2.97
C ASP A 68 12.89 1.02 3.13
N TYR A 69 13.31 1.92 4.02
CA TYR A 69 14.72 2.09 4.37
C TYR A 69 15.32 0.81 4.95
N ASP A 70 14.65 0.19 5.93
CA ASP A 70 15.10 -1.04 6.57
C ASP A 70 15.18 -2.20 5.56
N ILE A 71 14.20 -2.31 4.65
CA ILE A 71 14.19 -3.31 3.55
C ILE A 71 15.40 -3.09 2.64
N ASN A 72 15.70 -1.85 2.26
CA ASN A 72 16.84 -1.54 1.41
C ASN A 72 18.16 -1.92 2.08
N GLU A 73 18.34 -1.52 3.34
CA GLU A 73 19.54 -1.85 4.13
C GLU A 73 19.73 -3.37 4.27
N LEU A 74 18.65 -4.10 4.56
CA LEU A 74 18.69 -5.57 4.64
C LEU A 74 19.00 -6.19 3.28
N THR A 75 18.47 -5.64 2.20
CA THR A 75 18.74 -6.11 0.83
C THR A 75 20.21 -5.96 0.48
N ILE A 76 20.83 -4.82 0.83
CA ILE A 76 22.26 -4.59 0.64
C ILE A 76 23.07 -5.62 1.44
N LYS A 77 22.77 -5.79 2.73
CA LYS A 77 23.46 -6.79 3.59
C LYS A 77 23.35 -8.20 3.03
N ILE A 78 22.17 -8.59 2.53
CA ILE A 78 21.97 -9.90 1.89
C ILE A 78 22.85 -10.04 0.65
N ASN A 79 22.94 -9.00 -0.17
CA ASN A 79 23.76 -9.02 -1.38
C ASN A 79 25.26 -9.12 -1.06
N ASP A 80 25.73 -8.42 -0.02
CA ASP A 80 27.12 -8.50 0.45
C ASP A 80 27.44 -9.91 0.98
N ILE A 81 26.52 -10.53 1.75
CA ILE A 81 26.68 -11.90 2.28
C ILE A 81 26.64 -12.96 1.17
N LYS A 82 25.72 -12.83 0.21
CA LYS A 82 25.62 -13.76 -0.93
C LYS A 82 26.82 -13.68 -1.86
N GLY A 83 27.62 -12.62 -1.75
CA GLY A 83 28.78 -12.36 -2.57
C GLY A 83 28.39 -11.88 -3.97
N LYS A 84 29.24 -11.05 -4.57
CA LYS A 84 29.07 -10.51 -5.94
C LYS A 84 28.93 -11.57 -7.03
N PHE A 85 29.28 -12.83 -6.72
CA PHE A 85 29.22 -13.98 -7.61
C PHE A 85 28.14 -14.95 -7.15
N VAL A 86 26.90 -14.72 -7.59
CA VAL A 86 25.88 -15.78 -7.58
C VAL A 86 26.45 -16.94 -8.40
N LYS A 87 26.64 -18.12 -7.78
CA LYS A 87 27.15 -19.30 -8.47
C LYS A 87 26.27 -19.57 -9.70
N PRO A 88 26.78 -19.38 -10.93
CA PRO A 88 25.95 -19.56 -12.12
C PRO A 88 25.49 -21.02 -12.18
N SER A 89 24.23 -21.25 -12.52
CA SER A 89 23.74 -22.60 -12.79
C SER A 89 24.50 -23.16 -13.99
N LEU A 90 25.30 -24.21 -13.76
CA LEU A 90 26.08 -24.86 -14.81
C LEU A 90 25.11 -25.47 -15.84
N LYS A 91 25.22 -25.05 -17.11
CA LYS A 91 24.55 -25.72 -18.22
C LYS A 91 25.44 -26.85 -18.71
N LYS A 92 24.87 -28.05 -18.87
CA LYS A 92 25.56 -29.20 -19.49
C LYS A 92 25.78 -28.90 -20.97
N VAL A 93 27.03 -28.62 -21.35
CA VAL A 93 27.44 -28.47 -22.76
C VAL A 93 27.98 -29.82 -23.24
N SER A 94 27.44 -30.36 -24.34
CA SER A 94 28.00 -31.55 -24.99
C SER A 94 29.26 -31.15 -25.78
N LYS A 95 30.28 -32.01 -25.74
CA LYS A 95 31.49 -31.84 -26.57
C LYS A 95 31.22 -32.35 -27.98
N THR A 96 30.87 -31.44 -28.87
CA THR A 96 30.82 -31.56 -30.34
C THR A 96 30.79 -30.11 -30.82
N GLU A 97 31.76 -29.54 -31.54
CA GLU A 97 32.73 -30.06 -32.51
C GLU A 97 34.07 -29.30 -32.43
N GLN A 98 35.16 -30.03 -32.16
CA GLN A 98 36.48 -29.99 -32.81
C GLN A 98 37.34 -31.11 -32.21
#